data_AF-A0A968WRT2-F1
#
_entry.id   AF-A0A968WRT2-F1
#
_cell.length_a   1.000
_cell.length_b   1.000
_cell.length_c   1.000
_cell.angle_alpha   90.00
_cell.angle_beta   90.00
_cell.angle_gamma   90.00
#
_symmetry.space_group_name_H-M   'P 1'
#
loop_
_entity.id
_entity.type
_entity.pdbx_description
1 polymer ?
#
loop_
_entity_poly.entity_id
_entity_poly.type
_entity_poly.pdbx_seq_one_letter_code
_entity_poly.pdbx_strand_id
1 'polypeptide(L)'
;MDYGQTLGRMKIFDTIMAGPGRDYVIDLAASATASFFQFASELDFIGEARAAGFGTVVICFGAGAPGPLSGLQLNSGADLFVAAASGKRALAEDAMQFPELDDDTAEAIASRRVSLRAFLLGDESAVPEPNRGPLKGYLYHAMSALREIELALSRKKLRA
;
A
#
# COMPACT_ATOMS: atom_id res chain seq x y z
N MET A 1 -17.21 -23.97 11.93
CA MET A 1 -15.86 -23.50 11.56
C MET A 1 -15.67 -23.92 10.11
N ASP A 2 -15.55 -22.97 9.18
CA ASP A 2 -15.38 -23.27 7.75
C ASP A 2 -13.89 -23.49 7.45
N TYR A 3 -13.47 -24.76 7.47
CA TYR A 3 -12.06 -25.16 7.33
C TYR A 3 -11.43 -24.75 5.99
N GLY A 4 -12.23 -24.57 4.93
CA GLY A 4 -11.72 -24.15 3.62
C GLY A 4 -11.25 -22.70 3.60
N GLN A 5 -11.93 -21.81 4.32
CA GLN A 5 -11.52 -20.40 4.45
C GLN A 5 -10.27 -20.24 5.31
N THR A 6 -10.12 -21.06 6.35
CA THR A 6 -8.93 -21.05 7.22
C THR A 6 -7.69 -21.51 6.46
N LEU A 7 -7.78 -22.58 5.66
CA LEU A 7 -6.68 -23.08 4.81
C LEU A 7 -6.24 -22.05 3.76
N GLY A 8 -7.18 -21.37 3.10
CA GLY A 8 -6.86 -20.33 2.13
C GLY A 8 -6.16 -19.12 2.74
N ARG A 9 -6.52 -18.75 3.98
CA ARG A 9 -5.90 -17.64 4.73
C ARG A 9 -4.49 -18.00 5.21
N MET A 10 -4.30 -19.19 5.77
CA MET A 10 -2.96 -19.67 6.18
C MET A 10 -2.00 -19.70 4.99
N LYS A 11 -2.46 -20.14 3.82
CA LYS A 11 -1.64 -20.21 2.61
C LYS A 11 -1.09 -18.85 2.18
N ILE A 12 -1.81 -17.74 2.38
CA ILE A 12 -1.32 -16.40 2.03
C ILE A 12 -0.13 -16.04 2.92
N PHE A 13 -0.26 -16.24 4.23
CA PHE A 13 0.80 -15.97 5.18
C PHE A 13 2.00 -16.90 4.96
N ASP A 14 1.77 -18.21 4.75
CA ASP A 14 2.83 -19.17 4.41
C ASP A 14 3.57 -18.78 3.13
N THR A 15 2.85 -18.29 2.11
CA THR A 15 3.47 -17.86 0.85
C THR A 15 4.38 -16.64 1.04
N ILE A 16 3.95 -15.68 1.88
CA ILE A 16 4.75 -14.50 2.20
C ILE A 16 6.02 -14.91 2.95
N MET A 17 5.88 -15.79 3.94
CA MET A 17 6.97 -16.21 4.83
C MET A 17 7.93 -17.21 4.19
N ALA A 18 7.48 -18.04 3.24
CA ALA A 18 8.29 -19.06 2.59
C ALA A 18 9.14 -18.54 1.42
N GLY A 19 8.85 -17.34 0.90
CA GLY A 19 9.58 -16.77 -0.23
C GLY A 19 10.86 -16.02 0.20
N PRO A 20 11.91 -15.96 -0.65
CA PRO A 20 13.11 -15.16 -0.36
C PRO A 20 12.73 -13.67 -0.24
N GLY A 21 13.44 -12.93 0.63
CA GLY A 21 13.18 -11.53 1.04
C GLY A 21 12.79 -10.57 -0.08
N ARG A 22 11.51 -10.62 -0.46
CA ARG A 22 10.85 -9.79 -1.48
C ARG A 22 9.82 -8.93 -0.79
N ASP A 23 9.56 -7.76 -1.35
CA ASP A 23 8.45 -6.93 -0.92
C ASP A 23 7.13 -7.55 -1.37
N TYR A 24 6.19 -7.69 -0.43
CA TYR A 24 4.84 -8.16 -0.71
C TYR A 24 3.86 -7.01 -0.53
N VAL A 25 2.94 -6.87 -1.49
CA VAL A 25 1.84 -5.91 -1.41
C VAL A 25 0.53 -6.68 -1.30
N ILE A 26 -0.22 -6.39 -0.24
CA ILE A 26 -1.56 -6.92 -0.03
C ILE A 26 -2.53 -5.76 -0.21
N ASP A 27 -3.26 -5.77 -1.33
CA ASP A 27 -4.34 -4.81 -1.56
C ASP A 27 -5.63 -5.32 -0.90
N LEU A 28 -6.24 -4.50 -0.06
CA LEU A 28 -7.40 -4.85 0.74
C LEU A 28 -8.50 -3.81 0.55
N ALA A 29 -9.71 -4.30 0.28
CA ALA A 29 -10.90 -3.48 0.42
C ALA A 29 -11.05 -3.01 1.87
N ALA A 30 -11.51 -1.78 2.08
CA ALA A 30 -11.66 -1.19 3.42
C ALA A 30 -12.50 -2.05 4.38
N SER A 31 -13.50 -2.78 3.85
CA SER A 31 -14.35 -3.69 4.63
C SER A 31 -13.63 -4.96 5.11
N ALA A 32 -12.54 -5.37 4.45
CA ALA A 32 -11.76 -6.55 4.80
C ALA A 32 -10.60 -6.23 5.75
N THR A 33 -10.20 -4.97 5.87
CA THR A 33 -9.02 -4.54 6.63
C THR A 33 -9.07 -4.97 8.10
N ALA A 34 -10.19 -4.75 8.79
CA ALA A 34 -10.31 -5.12 10.20
C ALA A 34 -10.18 -6.63 10.43
N SER A 35 -10.85 -7.44 9.62
CA SER A 35 -10.75 -8.90 9.69
C SER A 35 -9.35 -9.39 9.36
N PHE A 36 -8.67 -8.78 8.39
CA PHE A 36 -7.28 -9.14 8.06
C PHE A 36 -6.35 -8.99 9.27
N PHE A 37 -6.39 -7.85 9.97
CA PHE A 37 -5.52 -7.65 11.13
C PHE A 37 -5.93 -8.48 12.33
N GLN A 38 -7.22 -8.79 12.48
CA GLN A 38 -7.65 -9.78 13.47
C GLN A 38 -6.98 -11.14 13.21
N PHE A 39 -7.04 -11.66 11.99
CA PHE A 39 -6.40 -12.93 11.65
C PHE A 39 -4.87 -12.87 11.75
N ALA A 40 -4.26 -11.77 11.31
CA ALA A 40 -2.81 -11.58 11.44
C ALA A 40 -2.37 -11.60 12.92
N SER A 41 -3.18 -11.04 13.82
CA SER A 41 -2.95 -11.08 15.27
C SER A 41 -3.13 -12.49 15.84
N GLU A 42 -4.18 -13.20 15.44
CA GLU A 42 -4.43 -14.60 15.86
C GLU A 42 -3.28 -15.56 15.47
N LEU A 43 -2.56 -15.25 14.39
CA LEU A 43 -1.42 -16.03 13.89
C LEU A 43 -0.06 -15.48 14.33
N ASP A 44 0.00 -14.40 15.11
CA ASP A 44 1.22 -13.64 15.39
C ASP A 44 2.05 -13.30 14.13
N PHE A 45 1.37 -13.11 12.99
CA PHE A 45 2.01 -12.98 11.69
C PHE A 45 3.01 -11.82 11.65
N ILE A 46 2.70 -10.73 12.34
CA ILE A 46 3.55 -9.54 12.37
C ILE A 46 4.83 -9.81 13.19
N GLY A 47 4.71 -10.58 14.29
CA GLY A 47 5.85 -11.04 15.07
C GLY A 47 6.76 -11.95 14.24
N GLU A 48 6.18 -12.93 13.55
CA GLU A 48 6.92 -13.84 12.67
C GLU A 48 7.58 -13.11 11.49
N ALA A 49 6.86 -12.20 10.82
CA ALA A 49 7.38 -11.38 9.73
C ALA A 49 8.59 -10.56 10.19
N ARG A 50 8.50 -9.94 11.37
CA ARG A 50 9.63 -9.20 11.96
C ARG A 50 10.81 -10.12 12.26
N ALA A 51 10.57 -11.31 12.83
CA ALA A 51 11.63 -12.28 13.11
C ALA A 51 12.33 -12.77 11.83
N ALA A 52 11.59 -12.84 10.72
CA ALA A 52 12.13 -13.13 9.39
C ALA A 52 12.78 -11.91 8.69
N GLY A 53 12.82 -10.75 9.35
CA GLY A 53 13.49 -9.54 8.85
C GLY A 53 12.62 -8.62 7.99
N PHE A 54 11.31 -8.88 7.87
CA PHE A 54 10.40 -8.01 7.14
C PHE A 54 10.02 -6.77 7.97
N GLY A 55 9.83 -5.64 7.29
CA GLY A 55 9.14 -4.48 7.84
C GLY A 55 7.69 -4.45 7.37
N THR A 56 6.74 -4.25 8.27
CA THR A 56 5.32 -4.15 7.91
C THR A 56 4.88 -2.70 7.84
N VAL A 57 4.43 -2.27 6.66
CA VAL A 57 3.87 -0.94 6.40
C VAL A 57 2.41 -1.06 6.01
N VAL A 58 1.56 -0.23 6.59
CA VAL A 58 0.15 -0.14 6.24
C VAL A 58 -0.10 1.23 5.61
N ILE A 59 -0.53 1.24 4.35
CA ILE A 59 -0.92 2.46 3.63
C ILE A 59 -2.45 2.45 3.49
N CYS A 60 -3.12 3.52 3.92
CA CYS A 60 -4.58 3.62 3.89
C CYS A 60 -5.05 4.79 3.02
N PHE A 61 -5.77 4.48 1.94
CA PHE A 61 -6.35 5.47 1.03
C PHE A 61 -7.78 5.87 1.44
N GLY A 62 -8.05 7.16 1.69
CA GLY A 62 -9.41 7.63 2.02
C GLY A 62 -9.51 9.04 2.64
N ALA A 63 -10.72 9.63 2.65
CA ALA A 63 -10.99 10.97 3.17
C ALA A 63 -10.84 11.04 4.70
N GLY A 64 -9.87 11.81 5.20
CA GLY A 64 -9.71 12.11 6.63
C GLY A 64 -9.26 10.91 7.47
N ALA A 65 -7.97 10.57 7.43
CA ALA A 65 -7.38 9.80 8.53
C ALA A 65 -7.36 10.69 9.78
N PRO A 66 -8.44 10.68 10.58
CA PRO A 66 -8.55 9.75 11.71
C PRO A 66 -9.99 9.25 11.89
N GLY A 67 -10.28 8.07 11.33
CA GLY A 67 -11.46 7.26 11.66
C GLY A 67 -11.01 5.90 12.25
N PRO A 68 -11.80 4.81 12.18
CA PRO A 68 -11.58 3.51 12.86
C PRO A 68 -10.19 2.84 12.67
N LEU A 69 -9.34 3.41 11.83
CA LEU A 69 -7.92 3.12 11.69
C LEU A 69 -7.06 3.52 12.89
N SER A 70 -7.47 4.43 13.79
CA SER A 70 -6.69 4.73 15.01
C SER A 70 -6.68 3.55 15.99
N GLY A 71 -7.77 2.79 16.10
CA GLY A 71 -7.79 1.50 16.82
C GLY A 71 -7.01 0.41 16.08
N LEU A 72 -6.95 0.49 14.75
CA LEU A 72 -6.20 -0.43 13.89
C LEU A 72 -4.68 -0.15 13.94
N GLN A 73 -4.27 1.11 14.09
CA GLN A 73 -2.89 1.53 14.29
C GLN A 73 -2.33 0.99 15.61
N LEU A 74 -3.16 0.93 16.66
CA LEU A 74 -2.80 0.34 17.95
C LEU A 74 -2.74 -1.20 17.92
N ASN A 75 -3.64 -1.85 17.16
CA ASN A 75 -3.80 -3.30 17.19
C ASN A 75 -3.10 -4.06 16.05
N SER A 76 -2.63 -3.36 15.01
CA SER A 76 -1.99 -4.00 13.85
C SER A 76 -0.58 -4.49 14.12
N GLY A 77 0.11 -3.98 15.15
CA GLY A 77 1.51 -4.31 15.41
C GLY A 77 2.50 -3.85 14.31
N ALA A 78 2.01 -3.13 13.30
CA ALA A 78 2.77 -2.72 12.13
C ALA A 78 3.88 -1.73 12.47
N ASP A 79 4.97 -1.79 11.72
CA ASP A 79 6.12 -0.93 11.95
C ASP A 79 5.85 0.51 11.48
N LEU A 80 5.01 0.72 10.48
CA LEU A 80 4.60 2.06 10.05
C LEU A 80 3.17 2.07 9.53
N PHE A 81 2.45 3.14 9.87
CA PHE A 81 1.11 3.43 9.37
C PHE A 81 1.15 4.76 8.62
N VAL A 82 0.69 4.77 7.38
CA VAL A 82 0.69 5.93 6.50
C VAL A 82 -0.73 6.16 5.99
N ALA A 83 -1.29 7.31 6.33
CA ALA A 83 -2.50 7.77 5.67
C ALA A 83 -2.14 8.32 4.28
N ALA A 84 -2.92 7.97 3.27
CA ALA A 84 -2.73 8.43 1.91
C ALA A 84 -4.03 9.02 1.35
N ALA A 85 -3.95 10.07 0.54
CA ALA A 85 -5.07 10.48 -0.29
C ALA A 85 -4.63 11.02 -1.64
N SER A 86 -5.54 10.94 -2.60
CA SER A 86 -5.44 11.61 -3.88
C SER A 86 -6.03 13.01 -3.80
N GLY A 87 -5.40 13.95 -4.49
CA GLY A 87 -5.98 15.26 -4.77
C GLY A 87 -5.81 16.30 -3.68
N LYS A 88 -6.60 17.37 -3.77
CA LYS A 88 -6.48 18.59 -2.92
C LYS A 88 -7.16 18.45 -1.55
N ARG A 89 -7.13 17.26 -0.94
CA ARG A 89 -7.68 17.10 0.41
C ARG A 89 -6.69 17.57 1.46
N ALA A 90 -7.18 18.30 2.46
CA ALA A 90 -6.41 18.60 3.66
C ALA A 90 -6.15 17.28 4.39
N LEU A 91 -4.88 16.94 4.52
CA LEU A 91 -4.42 15.75 5.20
C LEU A 91 -3.69 16.13 6.50
N ALA A 92 -3.56 15.18 7.41
CA ALA A 92 -2.64 15.33 8.55
C ALA A 92 -1.21 15.61 8.05
N GLU A 93 -0.37 16.29 8.83
CA GLU A 93 0.98 16.70 8.38
C GLU A 93 1.84 15.53 7.90
N ASP A 94 1.64 14.33 8.44
CA ASP A 94 2.41 13.12 8.12
C ASP A 94 1.77 12.22 7.04
N ALA A 95 0.70 12.69 6.39
CA ALA A 95 -0.02 11.89 5.41
C ALA A 95 0.52 12.09 3.99
N MET A 96 0.57 10.99 3.26
CA MET A 96 1.05 10.93 1.90
C MET A 96 0.02 11.51 0.94
N GLN A 97 0.43 12.52 0.18
CA GLN A 97 -0.41 13.13 -0.84
C GLN A 97 0.00 12.67 -2.23
N PHE A 98 -0.96 12.10 -2.96
CA PHE A 98 -0.81 11.77 -4.37
C PHE A 98 -1.49 12.84 -5.21
N PRO A 99 -0.89 13.27 -6.33
CA PRO A 99 -1.57 14.15 -7.28
C PRO A 99 -2.82 13.45 -7.85
N GLU A 100 -3.80 14.22 -8.31
CA GLU A 100 -4.92 13.66 -9.07
C GLU A 100 -4.45 13.29 -10.48
N LEU A 101 -4.94 12.14 -10.95
CA LEU A 101 -4.83 11.75 -12.35
C LEU A 101 -6.10 12.18 -13.06
N ASP A 102 -6.02 12.54 -14.34
CA ASP A 102 -7.23 12.78 -15.13
C ASP A 102 -8.07 11.51 -15.25
N ASP A 103 -9.40 11.68 -15.27
CA ASP A 103 -10.37 10.57 -15.24
C ASP A 103 -10.15 9.60 -16.40
N ASP A 104 -9.87 10.12 -17.60
CA ASP A 104 -9.65 9.31 -18.80
C ASP A 104 -8.41 8.41 -18.66
N THR A 105 -7.29 8.95 -18.18
CA THR A 105 -6.07 8.16 -17.93
C THR A 105 -6.28 7.20 -16.77
N ALA A 106 -7.02 7.59 -15.73
CA ALA A 106 -7.32 6.73 -14.59
C ALA A 106 -8.16 5.52 -15.03
N GLU A 107 -9.19 5.74 -15.85
CA GLU A 107 -10.00 4.67 -16.44
C GLU A 107 -9.17 3.79 -17.38
N ALA A 108 -8.30 4.37 -18.20
CA ALA A 108 -7.44 3.61 -19.12
C ALA A 108 -6.47 2.68 -18.36
N ILE A 109 -5.93 3.12 -17.22
CA ILE A 109 -5.11 2.29 -16.33
C ILE A 109 -5.97 1.21 -15.66
N ALA A 110 -7.10 1.59 -15.07
CA ALA A 110 -7.99 0.67 -14.34
C ALA A 110 -8.53 -0.45 -15.25
N SER A 111 -8.84 -0.11 -16.50
CA SER A 111 -9.28 -1.06 -17.54
C SER A 111 -8.14 -1.83 -18.20
N ARG A 112 -6.89 -1.68 -17.73
CA ARG A 112 -5.68 -2.32 -18.25
C ARG A 112 -5.37 -2.01 -19.72
N ARG A 113 -5.94 -0.94 -20.27
CA ARG A 113 -5.60 -0.45 -21.61
C ARG A 113 -4.24 0.24 -21.62
N VAL A 114 -3.85 0.84 -20.48
CA VAL A 114 -2.53 1.42 -20.23
C VAL A 114 -1.77 0.56 -19.24
N SER A 115 -0.57 0.12 -19.61
CA SER A 115 0.37 -0.54 -18.70
C SER A 115 1.35 0.49 -18.14
N LEU A 116 1.25 0.78 -16.84
CA LEU A 116 2.19 1.67 -16.14
C LEU A 116 3.63 1.17 -16.24
N ARG A 117 3.83 -0.15 -16.24
CA ARG A 117 5.16 -0.74 -16.41
C ARG A 117 5.72 -0.46 -17.81
N ALA A 118 4.93 -0.68 -18.86
CA ALA A 118 5.38 -0.42 -20.22
C ALA A 118 5.70 1.08 -20.41
N PHE A 119 4.84 1.93 -19.87
CA PHE A 119 5.03 3.38 -19.85
C PHE A 119 6.33 3.81 -19.15
N LEU A 120 6.61 3.26 -17.96
CA LEU A 120 7.86 3.51 -17.23
C LEU A 120 9.12 3.00 -17.96
N LEU A 121 8.97 1.97 -18.80
CA LEU A 121 10.06 1.45 -19.64
C LEU A 121 10.21 2.20 -20.97
N GLY A 122 9.42 3.26 -21.20
CA GLY A 122 9.51 4.13 -22.37
C GLY A 122 8.50 3.83 -23.49
N ASP A 123 7.62 2.84 -23.32
CA ASP A 123 6.54 2.59 -24.28
C ASP A 123 5.32 3.46 -23.93
N GLU A 124 5.22 4.60 -24.58
CA GLU A 124 4.16 5.60 -24.36
C GLU A 124 3.02 5.48 -25.38
N SER A 125 3.03 4.44 -26.23
CA SER A 125 2.10 4.29 -27.36
C SER A 125 0.64 4.15 -26.91
N ALA A 126 0.40 3.50 -25.77
CA ALA A 126 -0.93 3.28 -25.20
C ALA A 126 -1.52 4.52 -24.50
N VAL A 127 -0.72 5.56 -24.26
CA VAL A 127 -1.14 6.78 -23.55
C VAL A 127 -1.31 7.92 -24.56
N PRO A 128 -2.47 8.60 -24.60
CA PRO A 128 -2.68 9.79 -25.43
C PRO A 128 -1.61 10.84 -25.17
N GLU A 129 -1.07 11.45 -26.24
CA GLU A 129 0.04 12.41 -26.14
C GLU A 129 -0.17 13.53 -25.09
N PRO A 130 -1.37 14.15 -24.98
CA PRO A 130 -1.63 15.17 -23.96
C PRO A 130 -1.46 14.66 -22.51
N ASN A 131 -1.64 13.36 -22.29
CA ASN A 131 -1.68 12.75 -20.95
C ASN A 131 -0.32 12.15 -20.54
N ARG A 132 0.65 12.04 -21.46
CA ARG A 132 1.98 11.47 -21.17
C ARG A 132 2.76 12.30 -20.16
N GLY A 133 2.80 13.61 -20.34
CA GLY A 133 3.47 14.55 -19.42
C GLY A 133 2.86 14.50 -18.00
N PRO A 134 1.54 14.69 -17.87
CA PRO A 134 0.83 14.52 -16.61
C PRO A 134 1.07 13.17 -15.93
N LEU A 135 0.99 12.07 -16.67
CA LEU A 135 1.23 10.72 -16.13
C LEU A 135 2.67 10.54 -15.64
N LYS A 136 3.67 11.06 -16.35
CA LYS A 136 5.07 11.07 -15.87
C LYS A 136 5.22 11.85 -14.57
N GLY A 137 4.60 13.04 -14.50
CA GLY A 137 4.60 13.86 -13.28
C GLY A 137 3.96 13.12 -12.10
N TYR A 138 2.79 12.51 -12.33
CA TYR A 138 2.10 11.69 -11.35
C TYR A 138 2.99 10.55 -10.83
N LEU A 139 3.60 9.78 -11.73
CA LEU A 139 4.45 8.65 -11.36
C LEU A 139 5.72 9.09 -10.61
N TYR A 140 6.33 10.20 -11.02
CA TYR A 140 7.47 10.78 -10.31
C TYR A 140 7.11 11.17 -8.88
N HIS A 141 5.96 11.83 -8.68
CA HIS A 141 5.46 12.19 -7.35
C HIS A 141 5.14 10.94 -6.52
N ALA A 142 4.46 9.96 -7.10
CA ALA A 142 4.12 8.72 -6.41
C ALA A 142 5.37 7.97 -5.94
N MET A 143 6.38 7.83 -6.80
CA MET A 143 7.66 7.20 -6.43
C MET A 143 8.42 7.99 -5.37
N SER A 144 8.41 9.32 -5.45
CA SER A 144 9.07 10.17 -4.45
C SER A 144 8.42 10.03 -3.09
N ALA A 145 7.09 10.04 -3.04
CA ALA A 145 6.32 9.82 -1.82
C ALA A 145 6.62 8.45 -1.20
N LEU A 146 6.67 7.39 -2.00
CA LEU A 146 7.02 6.04 -1.52
C LEU A 146 8.44 5.96 -0.94
N ARG A 147 9.42 6.70 -1.49
CA ARG A 147 10.78 6.75 -0.91
C ARG A 147 10.81 7.37 0.48
N GLU A 148 9.89 8.29 0.79
CA GLU A 148 9.81 8.88 2.13
C GLU A 148 9.37 7.85 3.19
N ILE A 149 8.62 6.80 2.79
CA ILE A 149 8.26 5.69 3.68
C ILE A 149 9.49 4.93 4.16
N GLU A 150 10.43 4.63 3.26
CA GLU A 150 11.67 3.93 3.61
C GLU A 150 12.49 4.73 4.63
N LEU A 151 12.57 6.05 4.42
CA LEU A 151 13.23 6.96 5.36
C LEU A 151 12.51 7.01 6.71
N ALA A 152 11.18 7.06 6.71
CA ALA A 152 10.38 7.04 7.93
C ALA A 152 10.56 5.74 8.72
N LEU A 153 10.56 4.58 8.05
CA LEU A 153 10.87 3.28 8.66
C LEU A 153 12.27 3.25 9.26
N SER A 154 13.27 3.69 8.50
CA SER A 154 14.66 3.74 8.98
C SER A 154 14.80 4.62 10.22
N ARG A 155 14.15 5.79 10.26
CA ARG A 155 14.17 6.69 11.42
C ARG A 155 13.49 6.08 12.64
N LYS A 156 12.39 5.35 12.45
CA LYS A 156 11.69 4.68 13.55
C LYS A 156 12.54 3.54 14.14
N LYS A 157 13.22 2.75 13.31
CA LYS A 157 14.15 1.71 13.75
C LYS A 157 15.35 2.24 14.55
N LEU A 158 15.79 3.48 14.29
CA LEU A 158 16.86 4.13 15.06
C LEU A 158 16.42 4.67 16.43
N ARG A 159 15.10 4.77 16.68
CA ARG A 159 14.51 5.29 17.93
C ARG A 159 13.99 4.19 18.87
N ALA A 160 13.89 2.94 18.39
CA ALA A 160 13.45 1.76 19.12
C ALA A 160 14.66 1.00 19.67
#